data_AF-K2RB10-F1
#
_entry.id   AF-K2RB10-F1
#
_cell.length_a   1.000
_cell.length_b   1.000
_cell.length_c   1.000
_cell.angle_alpha   90.00
_cell.angle_beta   90.00
_cell.angle_gamma   90.00
#
_symmetry.space_group_name_H-M   'P 1'
#
loop_
_entity.id
_entity.type
_entity.pdbx_description
1 polymer ?
#
loop_
_entity_poly.entity_id
_entity_poly.type
_entity_poly.pdbx_seq_one_letter_code
_entity_poly.pdbx_strand_id
1 'polypeptide(L)'
;MNWRKRLFPIEEVMEKRIKNDLEILENEDVPGLDDVINSIIDISTSGLYDESRRVYDSIKSKFFWWEKSIHKMPEDSVYFLAHENLDYIEYLDFIPYKSVDLITFFMFVCMYDFISIRYSMTIKRELDDLDVRNVYLSKLDEQLIFGLDNFDKIHDWPNPTPEFFKKLKKIRWENKNTKRFSDTIGLLKIHLTITSIGLPKYAHFSAIEKAVVELIAGCSAFKDNREFINKEDVVIGFKTYLKLLNTDVTKYRAPKSPESYEKIGEGYLVCNKCKKYYKLQPSESPDDFTDECECGGKLEYYTDIKWLMDNND
;
A
#
# COMPACT_ATOMS: atom_id res chain seq x y z
N MET A 1 16.74 -43.34 6.58
CA MET A 1 15.56 -42.76 7.24
C MET A 1 14.97 -41.70 6.31
N ASN A 2 13.92 -42.06 5.57
CA ASN A 2 13.45 -41.33 4.39
C ASN A 2 12.30 -40.37 4.77
N TRP A 3 12.64 -39.15 5.15
CA TRP A 3 11.69 -38.11 5.58
C TRP A 3 10.72 -37.66 4.47
N ARG A 4 10.99 -38.03 3.20
CA ARG A 4 10.13 -37.75 2.05
C ARG A 4 8.80 -38.51 2.03
N LYS A 5 8.56 -39.43 2.99
CA LYS A 5 7.28 -40.15 3.16
C LYS A 5 6.39 -39.61 4.29
N ARG A 6 6.66 -38.42 4.83
CA ARG A 6 5.79 -37.72 5.81
C ARG A 6 5.05 -36.50 5.22
N LEU A 7 4.92 -36.45 3.91
CA LEU A 7 3.93 -35.60 3.25
C LEU A 7 2.62 -36.39 3.28
N PHE A 8 1.82 -36.22 4.34
CA PHE A 8 0.37 -36.28 4.15
C PHE A 8 0.05 -35.40 2.92
N PRO A 9 -0.90 -35.77 2.04
CA PRO A 9 -1.23 -34.93 0.89
C PRO A 9 -1.53 -33.53 1.44
N ILE A 10 -0.71 -32.54 1.07
CA ILE A 10 -0.89 -31.16 1.55
C ILE A 10 -2.32 -30.70 1.23
N GLU A 11 -2.86 -31.20 0.12
CA GLU A 11 -4.26 -31.07 -0.31
C GLU A 11 -5.26 -31.55 0.75
N GLU A 12 -5.18 -32.79 1.24
CA GLU A 12 -6.11 -33.33 2.24
C GLU A 12 -6.07 -32.54 3.57
N VAL A 13 -4.88 -32.10 3.98
CA VAL A 13 -4.71 -31.26 5.18
C VAL A 13 -5.31 -29.87 4.97
N MET A 14 -5.13 -29.27 3.80
CA MET A 14 -5.70 -27.96 3.47
C MET A 14 -7.21 -28.02 3.30
N GLU A 15 -7.76 -29.04 2.65
CA GLU A 15 -9.21 -29.27 2.53
C GLU A 15 -9.87 -29.34 3.91
N LYS A 16 -9.27 -30.10 4.85
CA LYS A 16 -9.75 -30.18 6.22
C LYS A 16 -9.72 -28.82 6.93
N ARG A 17 -8.68 -28.02 6.71
CA ARG A 17 -8.56 -26.68 7.30
C ARG A 17 -9.58 -25.72 6.73
N ILE A 18 -9.73 -25.68 5.40
CA ILE A 18 -10.75 -24.88 4.70
C ILE A 18 -12.13 -25.22 5.22
N LYS A 19 -12.47 -26.52 5.30
CA LYS A 19 -13.76 -26.97 5.84
C LYS A 19 -13.98 -26.51 7.28
N ASN A 20 -12.97 -26.64 8.13
CA ASN A 20 -13.06 -26.18 9.53
C ASN A 20 -13.22 -24.65 9.63
N ASP A 21 -12.51 -23.88 8.80
CA ASP A 21 -12.63 -22.42 8.79
C ASP A 21 -14.03 -21.99 8.30
N LEU A 22 -14.56 -22.64 7.26
CA LEU A 22 -15.93 -22.43 6.76
C LEU A 22 -16.97 -22.78 7.82
N GLU A 23 -16.88 -23.95 8.46
CA GLU A 23 -17.81 -24.36 9.53
C GLU A 23 -17.83 -23.34 10.69
N ILE A 24 -16.69 -22.74 11.03
CA ILE A 24 -16.64 -21.69 12.06
C ILE A 24 -17.37 -20.43 11.58
N LEU A 25 -17.13 -20.00 10.34
CA LEU A 25 -17.70 -18.77 9.78
C LEU A 25 -19.19 -18.90 9.43
N GLU A 26 -19.66 -20.07 9.00
CA GLU A 26 -21.08 -20.34 8.73
C GLU A 26 -21.96 -20.22 9.98
N ASN A 27 -21.37 -20.37 11.17
CA ASN A 27 -22.06 -20.20 12.45
C ASN A 27 -22.09 -18.73 12.92
N GLU A 28 -21.50 -17.80 12.16
CA GLU A 28 -21.46 -16.37 12.50
C GLU A 28 -22.61 -15.63 11.79
N ASP A 29 -23.47 -14.99 12.58
CA ASP A 29 -24.56 -14.14 12.07
C ASP A 29 -24.06 -12.70 11.90
N VAL A 30 -23.28 -12.45 10.84
CA VAL A 30 -22.71 -11.13 10.54
C VAL A 30 -23.11 -10.70 9.12
N PRO A 31 -23.81 -9.56 8.96
CA PRO A 31 -24.27 -9.08 7.66
C PRO A 31 -23.13 -8.94 6.63
N GLY A 32 -23.31 -9.57 5.46
CA GLY A 32 -22.36 -9.47 4.35
C GLY A 32 -21.14 -10.38 4.44
N LEU A 33 -21.06 -11.26 5.44
CA LEU A 33 -19.99 -12.26 5.55
C LEU A 33 -19.99 -13.25 4.38
N ASP A 34 -21.17 -13.72 3.96
CA ASP A 34 -21.31 -14.63 2.81
C ASP A 34 -20.72 -14.03 1.52
N ASP A 35 -20.98 -12.75 1.27
CA ASP A 35 -20.40 -12.04 0.11
C ASP A 35 -18.87 -12.05 0.15
N VAL A 36 -18.29 -11.86 1.34
CA VAL A 36 -16.84 -11.88 1.56
C VAL A 36 -16.28 -13.27 1.31
N ILE A 37 -16.89 -14.31 1.88
CA ILE A 37 -16.45 -15.70 1.71
C ILE A 37 -16.50 -16.10 0.24
N ASN A 38 -17.62 -15.84 -0.44
CA ASN A 38 -17.79 -16.13 -1.86
C ASN A 38 -16.75 -15.38 -2.71
N SER A 39 -16.52 -14.09 -2.45
CA SER A 39 -15.51 -13.30 -3.14
C SER A 39 -14.09 -13.84 -2.93
N ILE A 40 -13.75 -14.31 -1.72
CA ILE A 40 -12.45 -14.94 -1.45
C ILE A 40 -12.29 -16.22 -2.28
N ILE A 41 -13.33 -17.05 -2.33
CA ILE A 41 -13.34 -18.29 -3.12
C ILE A 41 -13.18 -17.98 -4.61
N ASP A 42 -13.98 -17.06 -5.15
CA ASP A 42 -13.92 -16.67 -6.55
C ASP A 42 -12.52 -16.16 -6.94
N ILE A 43 -11.96 -15.26 -6.13
CA ILE A 43 -10.62 -14.72 -6.37
C ILE A 43 -9.55 -15.82 -6.28
N SER A 44 -9.68 -16.76 -5.35
CA SER A 44 -8.73 -17.88 -5.21
C SER A 44 -8.65 -18.77 -6.45
N THR A 45 -9.73 -18.86 -7.22
CA THR A 45 -9.78 -19.64 -8.48
C THR A 45 -9.46 -18.82 -9.73
N SER A 46 -9.50 -17.48 -9.64
CA SER A 46 -9.26 -16.57 -10.76
C SER A 46 -7.79 -16.40 -11.18
N GLY A 47 -6.83 -16.78 -10.33
CA GLY A 47 -5.40 -16.52 -10.52
C GLY A 47 -4.94 -15.11 -10.11
N LEU A 48 -5.84 -14.26 -9.62
CA LEU A 48 -5.54 -12.87 -9.25
C LEU A 48 -4.58 -12.76 -8.05
N TYR A 49 -4.68 -13.66 -7.06
CA TYR A 49 -3.71 -13.74 -5.97
C TYR A 49 -2.30 -14.09 -6.47
N ASP A 50 -2.19 -15.02 -7.42
CA ASP A 50 -0.90 -15.41 -8.01
C ASP A 50 -0.25 -14.24 -8.74
N GLU A 51 -1.04 -13.50 -9.51
CA GLU A 51 -0.58 -12.32 -10.24
C GLU A 51 -0.14 -11.21 -9.27
N SER A 52 -0.96 -10.92 -8.26
CA SER A 52 -0.65 -9.91 -7.23
C SER A 52 0.67 -10.21 -6.53
N ARG A 53 0.90 -11.48 -6.17
CA ARG A 53 2.15 -11.91 -5.54
C ARG A 53 3.34 -11.82 -6.49
N ARG A 54 3.18 -12.23 -7.77
CA ARG A 54 4.26 -12.10 -8.77
C ARG A 54 4.67 -10.64 -8.94
N VAL A 55 3.69 -9.74 -9.02
CA VAL A 55 3.94 -8.31 -9.11
C VAL A 55 4.62 -7.80 -7.84
N TYR A 56 4.12 -8.15 -6.64
CA TYR A 56 4.77 -7.83 -5.37
C TYR A 56 6.26 -8.23 -5.37
N ASP A 57 6.57 -9.48 -5.75
CA ASP A 57 7.95 -9.96 -5.81
C ASP A 57 8.83 -9.15 -6.77
N SER A 58 8.25 -8.62 -7.85
CA SER A 58 8.97 -7.81 -8.84
C SER A 58 9.21 -6.35 -8.41
N ILE A 59 8.32 -5.78 -7.59
CA ILE A 59 8.39 -4.36 -7.20
C ILE A 59 8.80 -4.13 -5.74
N LYS A 60 8.91 -5.18 -4.91
CA LYS A 60 9.18 -5.04 -3.46
C LYS A 60 10.48 -4.32 -3.09
N SER A 61 11.49 -4.34 -3.97
CA SER A 61 12.72 -3.57 -3.75
C SER A 61 12.52 -2.06 -3.94
N LYS A 62 11.45 -1.64 -4.65
CA LYS A 62 11.14 -0.24 -4.94
C LYS A 62 10.26 0.43 -3.87
N PHE A 63 9.57 -0.33 -3.01
CA PHE A 63 8.72 0.24 -1.95
C PHE A 63 9.50 1.10 -0.94
N PHE A 64 10.77 0.75 -0.68
CA PHE A 64 11.63 1.49 0.25
C PHE A 64 12.04 2.91 -0.21
N TRP A 65 11.79 3.28 -1.47
CA TRP A 65 12.27 4.54 -2.02
C TRP A 65 11.42 5.76 -1.62
N TRP A 66 10.10 5.57 -1.46
CA TRP A 66 9.18 6.67 -1.13
C TRP A 66 9.05 6.95 0.36
N GLU A 67 9.23 5.93 1.20
CA GLU A 67 9.40 6.09 2.65
C GLU A 67 10.57 7.04 2.97
N LYS A 68 11.66 6.96 2.20
CA LYS A 68 12.81 7.88 2.31
C LYS A 68 12.52 9.29 1.76
N SER A 69 11.42 9.47 1.02
CA SER A 69 11.04 10.72 0.37
C SER A 69 9.88 11.42 1.08
N ILE A 70 9.57 11.05 2.32
CA ILE A 70 8.43 11.62 3.07
C ILE A 70 8.45 13.14 3.18
N HIS A 71 9.64 13.73 3.28
CA HIS A 71 9.86 15.18 3.29
C HIS A 71 9.45 15.89 2.00
N LYS A 72 9.11 15.13 0.95
CA LYS A 72 8.57 15.63 -0.33
C LYS A 72 7.05 15.47 -0.46
N MET A 73 6.40 14.85 0.52
CA MET A 73 4.95 14.68 0.51
C MET A 73 4.24 15.97 0.93
N PRO A 74 3.05 16.27 0.37
CA PRO A 74 2.22 17.36 0.87
C PRO A 74 1.90 17.16 2.36
N GLU A 75 2.01 18.22 3.16
CA GLU A 75 1.76 18.16 4.62
C GLU A 75 0.30 17.79 4.96
N ASP A 76 -0.62 17.99 4.02
CA ASP A 76 -2.03 17.62 4.11
C ASP A 76 -2.34 16.24 3.53
N SER A 77 -1.35 15.51 3.01
CA SER A 77 -1.55 14.15 2.49
C SER A 77 -1.78 13.12 3.59
N VAL A 78 -2.53 12.05 3.28
CA VAL A 78 -2.77 10.94 4.21
C VAL A 78 -1.45 10.32 4.67
N TYR A 79 -0.51 10.09 3.76
CA TYR A 79 0.79 9.50 4.09
C TYR A 79 1.58 10.34 5.10
N PHE A 80 1.71 11.65 4.86
CA PHE A 80 2.43 12.55 5.75
C PHE A 80 1.75 12.63 7.12
N LEU A 81 0.44 12.86 7.15
CA LEU A 81 -0.30 12.98 8.41
C LEU A 81 -0.29 11.67 9.22
N ALA A 82 -0.34 10.50 8.55
CA ALA A 82 -0.21 9.22 9.21
C ALA A 82 1.16 9.04 9.87
N HIS A 83 2.24 9.42 9.17
CA HIS A 83 3.60 9.36 9.72
C HIS A 83 3.77 10.26 10.95
N GLU A 84 3.30 11.51 10.87
CA GLU A 84 3.49 12.49 11.95
C GLU A 84 2.66 12.16 13.21
N ASN A 85 1.61 11.33 13.10
CA ASN A 85 0.64 11.14 14.17
C ASN A 85 0.47 9.68 14.65
N LEU A 86 1.04 8.69 13.96
CA LEU A 86 0.99 7.28 14.34
C LEU A 86 2.37 6.75 14.71
N ASP A 87 2.39 5.70 15.53
CA ASP A 87 3.64 5.02 15.85
C ASP A 87 4.21 4.34 14.59
N TYR A 88 5.52 4.48 14.40
CA TYR A 88 6.28 3.75 13.39
C TYR A 88 7.03 2.59 14.05
N ILE A 89 6.84 1.39 13.53
CA ILE A 89 7.63 0.22 13.90
C ILE A 89 8.69 0.05 12.82
N GLU A 90 9.94 0.41 13.11
CA GLU A 90 11.06 0.05 12.25
C GLU A 90 11.18 -1.48 12.21
N TYR A 91 10.87 -2.08 11.05
CA TYR A 91 11.02 -3.52 10.81
C TYR A 91 12.49 -3.91 10.50
N LEU A 92 13.46 -3.30 11.18
CA LEU A 92 14.87 -3.47 10.85
C LEU A 92 15.48 -4.81 11.29
N ASP A 93 14.86 -5.59 12.20
CA ASP A 93 15.51 -6.80 12.74
C ASP A 93 14.60 -7.99 13.13
N PHE A 94 13.38 -8.12 12.60
CA PHE A 94 12.45 -9.24 12.93
C PHE A 94 12.15 -9.45 14.43
N ILE A 95 12.58 -8.53 15.31
CA ILE A 95 12.26 -8.50 16.73
C ILE A 95 11.21 -7.41 16.93
N PRO A 96 9.96 -7.74 17.29
CA PRO A 96 8.93 -6.75 17.49
C PRO A 96 9.28 -5.89 18.71
N TYR A 97 9.72 -4.65 18.49
CA TYR A 97 9.42 -3.61 19.46
C TYR A 97 7.89 -3.49 19.45
N LYS A 98 7.26 -3.91 20.54
CA LYS A 98 5.80 -3.87 20.68
C LYS A 98 5.33 -2.43 20.48
N SER A 99 4.78 -2.11 19.32
CA SER A 99 3.77 -1.06 19.31
C SER A 99 2.61 -1.54 20.19
N VAL A 100 2.14 -0.64 21.03
CA VAL A 100 0.96 -0.86 21.88
C VAL A 100 -0.32 -0.66 21.07
N ASP A 101 -0.22 0.02 19.93
CA ASP A 101 -1.34 0.43 19.10
C ASP A 101 -1.64 -0.59 18.02
N LEU A 102 -2.94 -0.82 17.79
CA LEU A 102 -3.40 -1.68 16.70
C LEU A 102 -3.16 -1.02 15.35
N ILE A 103 -3.42 0.29 15.25
CA ILE A 103 -3.24 1.08 14.03
C ILE A 103 -1.91 1.83 14.10
N THR A 104 -1.02 1.54 13.16
CA THR A 104 0.33 2.11 13.07
C THR A 104 0.60 2.70 11.69
N PHE A 105 1.64 3.53 11.56
CA PHE A 105 2.02 4.10 10.26
C PHE A 105 2.36 3.00 9.23
N PHE A 106 2.93 1.88 9.68
CA PHE A 106 3.23 0.73 8.82
C PHE A 106 2.01 0.20 8.04
N MET A 107 0.80 0.32 8.60
CA MET A 107 -0.42 -0.12 7.90
C MET A 107 -0.76 0.79 6.72
N PHE A 108 -0.43 2.09 6.80
CA PHE A 108 -0.54 3.00 5.67
C PHE A 108 0.50 2.66 4.62
N VAL A 109 1.75 2.37 4.99
CA VAL A 109 2.76 1.86 4.05
C VAL A 109 2.24 0.63 3.30
N CYS A 110 1.67 -0.35 4.02
CA CYS A 110 1.04 -1.52 3.41
C CYS A 110 -0.10 -1.18 2.44
N MET A 111 -0.90 -0.15 2.73
CA MET A 111 -1.95 0.33 1.83
C MET A 111 -1.38 0.86 0.52
N TYR A 112 -0.34 1.71 0.55
CA TYR A 112 0.29 2.22 -0.67
C TYR A 112 1.03 1.13 -1.44
N ASP A 113 1.65 0.17 -0.76
CA ASP A 113 2.23 -1.01 -1.39
C ASP A 113 1.15 -1.80 -2.15
N PHE A 114 -0.01 -2.00 -1.53
CA PHE A 114 -1.11 -2.72 -2.16
C PHE A 114 -1.69 -1.96 -3.37
N ILE A 115 -1.86 -0.64 -3.28
CA ILE A 115 -2.26 0.21 -4.42
C ILE A 115 -1.22 0.10 -5.54
N SER A 116 0.08 0.13 -5.22
CA SER A 116 1.17 -0.01 -6.20
C SER A 116 1.15 -1.36 -6.92
N ILE A 117 0.90 -2.46 -6.18
CA ILE A 117 0.74 -3.80 -6.76
C ILE A 117 -0.41 -3.79 -7.76
N ARG A 118 -1.57 -3.23 -7.37
CA ARG A 118 -2.74 -3.14 -8.24
C ARG A 118 -2.53 -2.25 -9.45
N TYR A 119 -1.82 -1.15 -9.28
CA TYR A 119 -1.46 -0.26 -10.36
C TYR A 119 -0.55 -0.96 -11.38
N SER A 120 0.51 -1.61 -10.89
CA SER A 120 1.49 -2.35 -11.71
C SER A 120 0.85 -3.52 -12.48
N MET A 121 -0.03 -4.28 -11.84
CA MET A 121 -0.82 -5.33 -12.50
C MET A 121 -1.66 -4.80 -13.67
N THR A 122 -2.16 -3.57 -13.57
CA THR A 122 -3.00 -2.97 -14.62
C THR A 122 -2.16 -2.49 -15.81
N ILE A 123 -1.05 -1.79 -15.55
CA ILE A 123 -0.22 -1.22 -16.61
C ILE A 123 0.75 -2.24 -17.24
N LYS A 124 1.08 -3.32 -16.54
CA LYS A 124 1.96 -4.42 -16.99
C LYS A 124 3.36 -3.97 -17.46
N ARG A 125 3.87 -2.90 -16.85
CA ARG A 125 5.23 -2.39 -17.03
C ARG A 125 5.78 -1.92 -15.68
N GLU A 126 7.08 -1.62 -15.63
CA GLU A 126 7.65 -1.00 -14.43
C GLU A 126 7.00 0.36 -14.14
N LEU A 127 6.82 0.65 -12.86
CA LEU A 127 6.32 1.94 -12.39
C LEU A 127 7.36 3.04 -12.69
N ASP A 128 6.91 4.11 -13.32
CA ASP A 128 7.67 5.35 -13.49
C ASP A 128 7.28 6.39 -12.42
N ASP A 129 7.93 7.55 -12.41
CA ASP A 129 7.68 8.61 -11.43
C ASP A 129 6.24 9.13 -11.47
N LEU A 130 5.61 9.16 -12.65
CA LEU A 130 4.23 9.60 -12.80
C LEU A 130 3.26 8.58 -12.21
N ASP A 131 3.53 7.28 -12.40
CA ASP A 131 2.75 6.21 -11.81
C ASP A 131 2.83 6.26 -10.29
N VAL A 132 4.03 6.42 -9.73
CA VAL A 132 4.15 6.51 -8.27
C VAL A 132 3.49 7.78 -7.75
N ARG A 133 3.61 8.91 -8.45
CA ARG A 133 2.85 10.11 -8.14
C ARG A 133 1.34 9.85 -8.11
N ASN A 134 0.81 9.09 -9.06
CA ASN A 134 -0.61 8.72 -9.06
C ASN A 134 -0.98 7.81 -7.88
N VAL A 135 -0.12 6.86 -7.51
CA VAL A 135 -0.35 6.01 -6.34
C VAL A 135 -0.50 6.86 -5.07
N TYR A 136 0.39 7.84 -4.87
CA TYR A 136 0.44 8.59 -3.62
C TYR A 136 -0.48 9.82 -3.57
N LEU A 137 -0.72 10.47 -4.71
CA LEU A 137 -1.38 11.79 -4.75
C LEU A 137 -2.71 11.81 -5.51
N SER A 138 -3.27 10.65 -5.86
CA SER A 138 -4.56 10.56 -6.57
C SER A 138 -5.81 10.71 -5.68
N LYS A 139 -5.65 10.87 -4.37
CA LYS A 139 -6.73 10.86 -3.36
C LYS A 139 -7.46 9.51 -3.26
N LEU A 140 -6.91 8.43 -3.82
CA LEU A 140 -7.47 7.09 -3.65
C LEU A 140 -7.36 6.62 -2.20
N ASP A 141 -6.26 6.97 -1.53
CA ASP A 141 -6.05 6.81 -0.09
C ASP A 141 -7.16 7.45 0.75
N GLU A 142 -7.51 8.71 0.49
CA GLU A 142 -8.63 9.42 1.14
C GLU A 142 -9.96 8.69 0.91
N GLN A 143 -10.21 8.28 -0.34
CA GLN A 143 -11.41 7.51 -0.70
C GLN A 143 -11.47 6.16 0.02
N LEU A 144 -10.34 5.49 0.22
CA LEU A 144 -10.28 4.21 0.93
C LEU A 144 -10.58 4.38 2.42
N ILE A 145 -9.96 5.37 3.08
CA ILE A 145 -10.11 5.54 4.54
C ILE A 145 -11.47 6.15 4.94
N PHE A 146 -12.12 6.94 4.07
CA PHE A 146 -13.42 7.55 4.37
C PHE A 146 -14.60 6.87 3.66
N GLY A 147 -14.39 6.45 2.41
CA GLY A 147 -15.40 5.80 1.58
C GLY A 147 -15.53 4.29 1.86
N LEU A 148 -14.48 3.64 2.38
CA LEU A 148 -14.46 2.22 2.72
C LEU A 148 -14.91 1.36 1.52
N ASP A 149 -15.85 0.43 1.68
CA ASP A 149 -16.34 -0.43 0.60
C ASP A 149 -17.10 0.34 -0.51
N ASN A 150 -17.36 1.62 -0.28
CA ASN A 150 -17.97 2.56 -1.21
C ASN A 150 -16.95 3.58 -1.77
N PHE A 151 -15.65 3.33 -1.65
CA PHE A 151 -14.58 4.25 -2.08
C PHE A 151 -14.67 4.71 -3.55
N ASP A 152 -15.22 3.87 -4.43
CA ASP A 152 -15.36 4.15 -5.87
C ASP A 152 -16.63 4.94 -6.23
N LYS A 153 -17.47 5.26 -5.23
CA LYS A 153 -18.66 6.09 -5.42
C LYS A 153 -18.29 7.56 -5.24
N ILE A 154 -18.82 8.43 -6.11
CA ILE A 154 -18.49 9.86 -6.16
C ILE A 154 -19.15 10.60 -5.00
N HIS A 155 -18.39 10.89 -3.94
CA HIS A 155 -18.80 11.73 -2.81
C HIS A 155 -17.69 12.72 -2.44
N ASP A 156 -18.05 13.89 -1.90
CA ASP A 156 -17.11 14.83 -1.27
C ASP A 156 -16.74 14.29 0.12
N TRP A 157 -15.70 13.46 0.17
CA TRP A 157 -15.17 12.92 1.43
C TRP A 157 -14.45 14.01 2.24
N PRO A 158 -14.41 13.89 3.58
CA PRO A 158 -13.67 14.83 4.41
C PRO A 158 -12.17 14.79 4.09
N ASN A 159 -11.48 15.91 4.30
CA ASN A 159 -10.01 15.93 4.23
C ASN A 159 -9.41 15.24 5.47
N PRO A 160 -8.26 14.56 5.34
CA PRO A 160 -7.55 14.01 6.47
C PRO A 160 -7.06 15.12 7.41
N THR A 161 -7.06 14.84 8.72
CA THR A 161 -6.60 15.78 9.75
C THR A 161 -5.70 15.08 10.77
N PRO A 162 -4.78 15.79 11.46
CA PRO A 162 -4.01 15.20 12.56
C PRO A 162 -4.90 14.54 13.63
N GLU A 163 -6.06 15.13 13.93
CA GLU A 163 -7.03 14.60 14.88
C GLU A 163 -7.61 13.24 14.46
N PHE A 164 -7.79 13.02 13.16
CA PHE A 164 -8.22 11.72 12.63
C PHE A 164 -7.21 10.63 13.00
N PHE A 165 -5.92 10.84 12.74
CA PHE A 165 -4.87 9.86 13.04
C PHE A 165 -4.67 9.64 14.55
N LYS A 166 -4.72 10.71 15.34
CA LYS A 166 -4.67 10.61 16.82
C LYS A 166 -5.83 9.79 17.39
N LYS A 167 -7.01 9.83 16.75
CA LYS A 167 -8.16 8.99 17.12
C LYS A 167 -8.00 7.56 16.62
N LEU A 168 -7.52 7.36 15.38
CA LEU A 168 -7.19 6.02 14.86
C LEU A 168 -6.20 5.28 15.75
N LYS A 169 -5.20 5.98 16.30
CA LYS A 169 -4.22 5.42 17.24
C LYS A 169 -4.87 4.73 18.45
N LYS A 170 -6.06 5.17 18.87
CA LYS A 170 -6.81 4.61 20.00
C LYS A 170 -7.63 3.38 19.67
N ILE A 171 -7.82 3.06 18.39
CA ILE A 171 -8.64 1.93 17.95
C ILE A 171 -8.09 0.62 18.50
N ARG A 172 -8.97 -0.25 19.01
CA ARG A 172 -8.64 -1.59 19.50
C ARG A 172 -9.64 -2.61 18.97
N TRP A 173 -9.35 -3.89 19.15
CA TRP A 173 -10.35 -4.94 19.00
C TRP A 173 -11.39 -4.83 20.10
N GLU A 174 -12.67 -4.93 19.76
CA GLU A 174 -13.76 -4.98 20.75
C GLU A 174 -13.53 -6.10 21.77
N ASN A 175 -13.14 -7.28 21.29
CA ASN A 175 -12.82 -8.42 22.13
C ASN A 175 -11.99 -9.46 21.35
N LYS A 176 -11.54 -10.50 22.07
CA LYS A 176 -10.78 -11.61 21.48
C LYS A 176 -11.57 -12.42 20.46
N ASN A 177 -12.91 -12.46 20.57
CA ASN A 177 -13.76 -13.17 19.64
C ASN A 177 -13.78 -12.46 18.27
N THR A 178 -13.92 -11.13 18.25
CA THR A 178 -13.82 -10.32 17.02
C THR A 178 -12.46 -10.45 16.36
N LYS A 179 -11.36 -10.40 17.14
CA LYS A 179 -10.02 -10.64 16.59
C LYS A 179 -9.91 -12.04 15.98
N ARG A 180 -10.42 -13.06 16.67
CA ARG A 180 -10.41 -14.45 16.18
C ARG A 180 -11.23 -14.59 14.90
N PHE A 181 -12.38 -13.93 14.81
CA PHE A 181 -13.20 -13.88 13.61
C PHE A 181 -12.41 -13.32 12.42
N SER A 182 -11.74 -12.17 12.58
CA SER A 182 -10.85 -11.61 11.56
C SER A 182 -9.70 -12.55 11.18
N ASP A 183 -9.04 -13.16 12.17
CA ASP A 183 -7.96 -14.12 11.95
C ASP A 183 -8.47 -15.36 11.18
N THR A 184 -9.69 -15.84 11.44
CA THR A 184 -10.30 -16.98 10.74
C THR A 184 -10.57 -16.68 9.26
N ILE A 185 -11.13 -15.51 8.92
CA ILE A 185 -11.32 -15.11 7.50
C ILE A 185 -9.96 -15.01 6.79
N GLY A 186 -8.96 -14.42 7.46
CA GLY A 186 -7.60 -14.34 6.93
C GLY A 186 -6.98 -15.73 6.69
N LEU A 187 -7.18 -16.68 7.62
CA LEU A 187 -6.72 -18.06 7.50
C LEU A 187 -7.42 -18.81 6.36
N LEU A 188 -8.74 -18.64 6.20
CA LEU A 188 -9.48 -19.22 5.08
C LEU A 188 -8.85 -18.81 3.74
N LYS A 189 -8.61 -17.50 3.55
CA LYS A 189 -7.93 -16.98 2.35
C LYS A 189 -6.55 -17.59 2.16
N ILE A 190 -5.75 -17.66 3.22
CA ILE A 190 -4.41 -18.26 3.19
C ILE A 190 -4.49 -19.74 2.78
N HIS A 191 -5.39 -20.53 3.38
CA HIS A 191 -5.54 -21.96 3.07
C HIS A 191 -6.01 -22.20 1.64
N LEU A 192 -6.90 -21.36 1.11
CA LEU A 192 -7.33 -21.38 -0.29
C LEU A 192 -6.21 -21.01 -1.28
N THR A 193 -5.22 -20.21 -0.83
CA THR A 193 -4.15 -19.69 -1.72
C THR A 193 -2.85 -20.52 -1.62
N ILE A 194 -2.54 -21.11 -0.46
CA ILE A 194 -1.30 -21.88 -0.26
C ILE A 194 -1.25 -23.12 -1.14
N THR A 195 -2.39 -23.78 -1.36
CA THR A 195 -2.53 -24.94 -2.26
C THR A 195 -1.99 -24.63 -3.66
N SER A 196 -2.03 -23.35 -4.09
CA SER A 196 -1.54 -22.90 -5.39
C SER A 196 -0.06 -22.46 -5.42
N ILE A 197 0.53 -22.02 -4.29
CA ILE A 197 1.78 -21.22 -4.31
C ILE A 197 2.87 -21.66 -3.31
N GLY A 198 2.51 -22.32 -2.20
CA GLY A 198 3.43 -22.71 -1.12
C GLY A 198 3.67 -21.62 -0.05
N LEU A 199 3.74 -22.06 1.22
CA LEU A 199 3.62 -21.24 2.45
C LEU A 199 4.66 -20.08 2.61
N PRO A 200 5.99 -20.27 2.45
CA PRO A 200 6.95 -19.20 2.74
C PRO A 200 6.87 -18.01 1.80
N LYS A 201 6.44 -18.24 0.55
CA LYS A 201 6.35 -17.20 -0.49
C LYS A 201 5.15 -16.29 -0.34
N TYR A 202 4.13 -16.71 0.43
CA TYR A 202 2.89 -15.97 0.62
C TYR A 202 2.86 -15.17 1.93
N ALA A 203 3.74 -15.47 2.89
CA ALA A 203 3.69 -14.88 4.24
C ALA A 203 3.80 -13.34 4.26
N HIS A 204 4.74 -12.75 3.51
CA HIS A 204 4.91 -11.29 3.48
C HIS A 204 3.73 -10.58 2.82
N PHE A 205 3.31 -11.06 1.64
CA PHE A 205 2.15 -10.51 0.94
C PHE A 205 0.88 -10.62 1.79
N SER A 206 0.67 -11.77 2.45
CA SER A 206 -0.43 -11.96 3.38
C SER A 206 -0.40 -11.01 4.59
N ALA A 207 0.77 -10.57 5.03
CA ALA A 207 0.89 -9.58 6.11
C ALA A 207 0.47 -8.19 5.63
N ILE A 208 0.84 -7.79 4.41
CA ILE A 208 0.37 -6.54 3.78
C ILE A 208 -1.15 -6.55 3.66
N GLU A 209 -1.71 -7.62 3.10
CA GLU A 209 -3.17 -7.74 2.94
C GLU A 209 -3.90 -7.66 4.28
N LYS A 210 -3.36 -8.32 5.32
CA LYS A 210 -3.92 -8.25 6.68
C LYS A 210 -3.88 -6.82 7.22
N ALA A 211 -2.74 -6.12 7.09
CA ALA A 211 -2.60 -4.75 7.54
C ALA A 211 -3.60 -3.81 6.84
N VAL A 212 -3.82 -3.98 5.53
CA VAL A 212 -4.83 -3.21 4.79
C VAL A 212 -6.24 -3.47 5.34
N VAL A 213 -6.63 -4.74 5.52
CA VAL A 213 -7.96 -5.08 6.06
C VAL A 213 -8.16 -4.50 7.46
N GLU A 214 -7.18 -4.64 8.35
CA GLU A 214 -7.25 -4.12 9.72
C GLU A 214 -7.28 -2.59 9.75
N LEU A 215 -6.57 -1.91 8.84
CA LEU A 215 -6.61 -0.45 8.71
C LEU A 215 -8.01 0.02 8.34
N ILE A 216 -8.60 -0.59 7.31
CA ILE A 216 -9.94 -0.23 6.84
C ILE A 216 -10.99 -0.55 7.91
N ALA A 217 -10.87 -1.67 8.62
CA ALA A 217 -11.75 -1.99 9.75
C ALA A 217 -11.64 -0.95 10.86
N GLY A 218 -10.43 -0.46 11.16
CA GLY A 218 -10.22 0.65 12.10
C GLY A 218 -10.85 1.97 11.62
N CYS A 219 -10.76 2.27 10.32
CA CYS A 219 -11.40 3.44 9.73
C CYS A 219 -12.94 3.32 9.76
N SER A 220 -13.48 2.12 9.57
CA SER A 220 -14.90 1.81 9.72
C SER A 220 -15.40 2.07 11.15
N ALA A 221 -14.70 1.55 12.15
CA ALA A 221 -15.03 1.83 13.56
C ALA A 221 -14.99 3.33 13.88
N PHE A 222 -13.95 4.03 13.38
CA PHE A 222 -13.83 5.48 13.55
C PHE A 222 -15.00 6.25 12.93
N LYS A 223 -15.45 5.87 11.73
CA LYS A 223 -16.56 6.51 11.02
C LYS A 223 -17.85 6.52 11.84
N ASP A 224 -18.07 5.47 12.63
CA ASP A 224 -19.20 5.34 13.55
C ASP A 224 -18.93 5.92 14.95
N ASN A 225 -17.84 6.68 15.11
CA ASN A 225 -17.36 7.23 16.39
C ASN A 225 -17.08 6.15 17.47
N ARG A 226 -16.65 4.97 17.06
CA ARG A 226 -16.26 3.87 17.96
C ARG A 226 -14.74 3.79 18.08
N GLU A 227 -14.26 3.44 19.28
CA GLU A 227 -12.84 3.13 19.53
C GLU A 227 -12.54 1.62 19.41
N PHE A 228 -13.55 0.82 19.04
CA PHE A 228 -13.45 -0.64 18.98
C PHE A 228 -13.96 -1.19 17.65
N ILE A 229 -13.16 -2.06 17.05
CA ILE A 229 -13.48 -2.84 15.85
C ILE A 229 -14.38 -4.00 16.26
N ASN A 230 -15.58 -4.08 15.67
CA ASN A 230 -16.52 -5.21 15.77
C ASN A 230 -16.44 -6.12 14.51
N LYS A 231 -17.32 -7.11 14.39
CA LYS A 231 -17.28 -8.06 13.27
C LYS A 231 -17.72 -7.43 11.95
N GLU A 232 -18.66 -6.49 12.00
CA GLU A 232 -19.15 -5.75 10.83
C GLU A 232 -18.03 -4.90 10.22
N ASP A 233 -17.20 -4.26 11.04
CA ASP A 233 -16.03 -3.52 10.57
C ASP A 233 -15.02 -4.43 9.86
N VAL A 234 -14.83 -5.65 10.37
CA VAL A 234 -13.97 -6.65 9.72
C VAL A 234 -14.53 -7.02 8.36
N VAL A 235 -15.84 -7.24 8.25
CA VAL A 235 -16.51 -7.49 6.96
C VAL A 235 -16.33 -6.31 6.01
N ILE A 236 -16.48 -5.07 6.47
CA ILE A 236 -16.23 -3.87 5.66
C ILE A 236 -14.76 -3.81 5.20
N GLY A 237 -13.81 -4.14 6.09
CA GLY A 237 -12.40 -4.23 5.77
C GLY A 237 -12.13 -5.20 4.62
N PHE A 238 -12.68 -6.41 4.70
CA PHE A 238 -12.56 -7.41 3.64
C PHE A 238 -13.27 -7.00 2.35
N LYS A 239 -14.50 -6.47 2.42
CA LYS A 239 -15.24 -5.99 1.24
C LYS A 239 -14.45 -4.92 0.49
N THR A 240 -13.89 -3.96 1.21
CA THR A 240 -13.05 -2.89 0.65
C THR A 240 -11.80 -3.46 -0.01
N TYR A 241 -11.08 -4.33 0.71
CA TYR A 241 -9.87 -4.98 0.22
C TYR A 241 -10.13 -5.79 -1.07
N LEU A 242 -11.15 -6.65 -1.07
CA LEU A 242 -11.50 -7.52 -2.21
C LEU A 242 -11.95 -6.69 -3.41
N LYS A 243 -12.66 -5.58 -3.16
CA LYS A 243 -13.07 -4.64 -4.20
C LYS A 243 -11.88 -3.88 -4.78
N LEU A 244 -10.97 -3.39 -3.95
CA LEU A 244 -9.73 -2.73 -4.40
C LEU A 244 -8.88 -3.70 -5.25
N LEU A 245 -8.80 -4.97 -4.84
CA LEU A 245 -8.12 -6.01 -5.58
C LEU A 245 -8.69 -6.19 -7.00
N ASN A 246 -9.98 -5.97 -7.20
CA ASN A 246 -10.65 -6.06 -8.51
C ASN A 246 -10.81 -4.71 -9.24
N THR A 247 -10.33 -3.61 -8.65
CA THR A 247 -10.50 -2.28 -9.23
C THR A 247 -9.33 -1.92 -10.15
N ASP A 248 -9.63 -1.33 -11.31
CA ASP A 248 -8.64 -0.57 -12.08
C ASP A 248 -8.32 0.72 -11.33
N VAL A 249 -7.16 0.74 -10.67
CA VAL A 249 -6.69 1.88 -9.88
C VAL A 249 -6.02 2.96 -10.73
N THR A 250 -5.74 2.70 -12.01
CA THR A 250 -5.08 3.68 -12.92
C THR A 250 -6.02 4.80 -13.37
N LYS A 251 -7.33 4.63 -13.14
CA LYS A 251 -8.33 5.69 -13.33
C LYS A 251 -8.17 6.84 -12.32
N TYR A 252 -7.58 6.57 -11.15
CA TYR A 252 -7.29 7.59 -10.15
C TYR A 252 -5.96 8.26 -10.51
N ARG A 253 -6.01 9.58 -10.71
CA ARG A 253 -4.85 10.35 -11.16
C ARG A 253 -4.60 11.50 -10.21
N ALA A 254 -3.34 11.71 -9.88
CA ALA A 254 -2.95 12.89 -9.14
C ALA A 254 -3.37 14.16 -9.91
N PRO A 255 -3.88 15.20 -9.24
CA PRO A 255 -4.23 16.45 -9.89
C PRO A 255 -3.07 16.93 -10.77
N LYS A 256 -3.37 17.47 -11.96
CA LYS A 256 -2.39 18.23 -12.71
C LYS A 256 -2.06 19.45 -11.85
N SER A 257 -0.83 19.57 -11.36
CA SER A 257 -0.51 20.63 -10.40
C SER A 257 -0.77 22.01 -11.02
N PRO A 258 -1.39 22.94 -10.28
CA PRO A 258 -1.13 24.35 -10.48
C PRO A 258 0.20 24.67 -9.80
N GLU A 259 1.29 24.62 -10.57
CA GLU A 259 2.57 25.31 -10.34
C GLU A 259 3.37 25.12 -9.02
N SER A 260 2.93 24.36 -8.00
CA SER A 260 3.58 24.37 -6.67
C SER A 260 4.07 23.02 -6.11
N TYR A 261 4.22 21.99 -6.95
CA TYR A 261 4.93 20.76 -6.57
C TYR A 261 6.07 20.56 -7.55
N GLU A 262 7.25 21.09 -7.23
CA GLU A 262 8.46 20.94 -8.05
C GLU A 262 8.87 19.47 -8.12
N LYS A 263 8.48 18.85 -9.24
CA LYS A 263 9.36 18.08 -10.13
C LYS A 263 10.38 17.16 -9.45
N ILE A 264 9.92 15.98 -9.07
CA ILE A 264 10.81 14.80 -9.13
C ILE A 264 11.06 14.56 -10.62
N GLY A 265 12.28 14.84 -11.09
CA GLY A 265 12.69 14.63 -12.48
C GLY A 265 12.82 15.87 -13.38
N GLU A 266 12.85 17.10 -12.84
CA GLU A 266 13.31 18.26 -13.63
C GLU A 266 14.30 19.11 -12.85
N GLY A 267 15.56 19.03 -13.24
CA GLY A 267 16.63 19.92 -12.82
C GLY A 267 17.65 20.06 -13.95
N TYR A 268 18.66 20.87 -13.73
CA TYR A 268 19.67 21.21 -14.72
C TYR A 268 21.05 20.85 -14.19
N LEU A 269 21.85 20.18 -15.01
CA LEU A 269 23.29 20.06 -14.81
C LEU A 269 23.95 21.22 -15.53
N VAL A 270 24.56 22.14 -14.79
CA VAL A 270 25.20 23.35 -15.33
C VAL A 270 26.70 23.23 -15.17
N CYS A 271 27.46 23.45 -16.25
CA CYS A 271 28.90 23.53 -16.16
C CYS A 271 29.32 24.86 -15.52
N ASN A 272 30.10 24.79 -14.44
CA ASN A 272 30.59 25.99 -13.76
C ASN A 272 31.55 26.83 -14.60
N LYS A 273 32.19 26.24 -15.62
CA LYS A 273 33.17 26.88 -16.50
C LYS A 273 32.54 27.41 -17.80
N CYS A 274 31.94 26.54 -18.61
CA CYS A 274 31.40 26.95 -19.93
C CYS A 274 29.94 27.41 -19.89
N LYS A 275 29.27 27.30 -18.73
CA LYS A 275 27.88 27.70 -18.52
C LYS A 275 26.84 27.01 -19.40
N LYS A 276 27.25 26.02 -20.22
CA LYS A 276 26.30 25.11 -20.87
C LYS A 276 25.54 24.33 -19.82
N TYR A 277 24.29 24.05 -20.12
CA TYR A 277 23.42 23.28 -19.25
C TYR A 277 22.83 22.08 -20.00
N TYR A 278 22.52 21.03 -19.26
CA TYR A 278 21.70 19.91 -19.69
C TYR A 278 20.45 19.86 -18.80
N LYS A 279 19.27 19.81 -19.42
CA LYS A 279 18.01 19.62 -18.69
C LYS A 279 17.77 18.11 -18.53
N LEU A 280 17.71 17.65 -17.29
CA LEU A 280 17.40 16.25 -16.97
C LEU A 280 16.05 15.88 -17.57
N GLN A 281 16.01 14.73 -18.24
CA GLN A 281 14.78 14.12 -18.71
C GLN A 281 14.05 13.45 -17.55
N PRO A 282 12.74 13.19 -17.70
CA PRO A 282 12.01 12.35 -16.76
C PRO A 282 12.76 11.02 -16.56
N SER A 283 12.97 10.63 -15.29
CA SER A 283 13.71 9.43 -14.87
C SER A 283 15.24 9.48 -14.94
N GLU A 284 15.85 10.63 -15.27
CA GLU A 284 17.31 10.82 -15.14
C GLU A 284 17.67 11.42 -13.77
N SER A 285 18.61 10.79 -13.05
CA SER A 285 19.18 11.31 -11.81
C SER A 285 20.43 12.15 -12.11
N PRO A 286 20.72 13.24 -11.36
CA PRO A 286 22.01 13.93 -11.44
C PRO A 286 23.21 12.99 -11.26
N ASP A 287 23.04 11.93 -10.45
CA ASP A 287 24.07 10.94 -10.14
C ASP A 287 24.39 10.00 -11.32
N ASP A 288 23.54 9.96 -12.36
CA ASP A 288 23.77 9.16 -13.57
C ASP A 288 24.81 9.79 -14.51
N PHE A 289 25.22 11.03 -14.24
CA PHE A 289 26.15 11.81 -15.06
C PHE A 289 27.52 11.94 -14.38
N THR A 290 28.57 12.03 -15.20
CA THR A 290 29.91 12.38 -14.69
C THR A 290 29.92 13.79 -14.16
N ASP A 291 30.68 14.06 -13.09
CA ASP A 291 30.84 15.42 -12.54
C ASP A 291 31.70 16.32 -13.45
N GLU A 292 32.28 15.78 -14.52
CA GLU A 292 33.09 16.48 -15.51
C GLU A 292 32.32 16.79 -16.80
N CYS A 293 32.39 18.05 -17.23
CA CYS A 293 31.93 18.52 -18.53
C CYS A 293 33.06 18.38 -19.57
N GLU A 294 32.71 18.20 -20.85
CA GLU A 294 33.65 18.08 -21.97
C GLU A 294 34.67 19.24 -22.08
N CYS A 295 34.37 20.42 -21.52
CA CYS A 295 35.31 21.55 -21.47
C CYS A 295 36.34 21.48 -20.32
N GLY A 296 36.36 20.40 -19.55
CA GLY A 296 37.15 20.21 -18.33
C GLY A 296 36.68 21.07 -17.15
N GLY A 297 35.38 21.40 -17.10
CA GLY A 297 34.74 22.08 -15.96
C GLY A 297 33.87 21.11 -15.17
N LYS A 298 33.39 21.50 -13.98
CA LYS A 298 32.50 20.62 -13.19
C LYS A 298 31.03 20.89 -13.48
N LEU A 299 30.23 19.83 -13.53
CA LEU A 299 28.78 19.90 -13.60
C LEU A 299 28.20 20.01 -12.18
N GLU A 300 27.34 21.01 -11.99
CA GLU A 300 26.67 21.29 -10.74
C GLU A 300 25.15 21.24 -10.96
N TYR A 301 24.42 20.67 -9.99
CA TYR A 301 22.97 20.52 -10.08
C TYR A 301 22.23 21.78 -9.59
N TYR A 302 21.24 22.22 -10.37
CA TYR A 302 20.35 23.33 -10.05
C TYR A 302 18.90 22.97 -10.35
N THR A 303 17.96 23.38 -9.49
CA THR A 303 16.51 23.21 -9.73
C THR A 303 15.95 24.23 -10.72
N ASP A 304 16.61 25.39 -10.87
CA ASP A 304 16.28 26.44 -11.84
C ASP A 304 17.55 27.16 -12.33
N ILE A 305 17.52 27.69 -13.56
CA ILE A 305 18.64 28.36 -14.22
C ILE A 305 18.31 29.76 -14.76
N LYS A 306 17.27 30.43 -14.25
CA LYS A 306 16.93 31.82 -14.65
C LYS A 306 18.14 32.77 -14.62
N TRP A 307 18.98 32.65 -13.60
CA TRP A 307 20.21 33.43 -13.44
C TRP A 307 21.22 33.26 -14.60
N LEU A 308 21.17 32.16 -15.36
CA LEU A 308 21.99 31.96 -16.56
C LEU A 308 21.40 32.63 -17.81
N MET A 309 20.08 32.78 -17.85
CA MET A 309 19.36 33.34 -19.00
C MET A 309 19.35 34.87 -18.94
N ASP A 310 19.34 35.45 -17.75
CA ASP A 310 19.34 36.90 -17.54
C ASP A 310 20.72 37.57 -17.77
N ASN A 311 21.79 36.78 -17.98
CA ASN A 311 23.17 37.27 -18.16
C ASN A 311 23.68 37.16 -19.62
N ASN A 312 22.79 36.90 -20.59
CA ASN A 312 23.13 36.78 -22.01
C ASN A 312 22.53 37.89 -22.91
N ASP A 313 22.05 39.00 -22.33
CA ASP A 313 21.63 40.21 -23.05
C ASP A 313 22.77 41.23 -23.19
#